data_AF-A0A0Q9W4S9-F1
#
_entry.id   AF-A0A0Q9W4S9-F1
#
_cell.length_a   1.000
_cell.length_b   1.000
_cell.length_c   1.000
_cell.angle_alpha   90.00
_cell.angle_beta   90.00
_cell.angle_gamma   90.00
#
_symmetry.space_group_name_H-M   'P 1'
#
loop_
_entity.id
_entity.type
_entity.pdbx_description
1 polymer ?
#
loop_
_entity_poly.entity_id
_entity_poly.type
_entity_poly.pdbx_seq_one_letter_code
_entity_poly.pdbx_strand_id
1 'polypeptide(L)'
;MKSRNSTKTRKAPQSKAIDPRWKVLNRPLTQSEEQLLIVPLDETYSLMDKIELKAEMNNGNEQQPGRPHIGKRLLELLLDGSKWDVKVYIGDYKFYCHLCVLQVYSPYFQRCKMEETYVIRLPTHKVTAQAFHIIYNWMLHDEPPPRKRFSNRCLLEIYSSAKFLAITELIDAVWNTLDIIKNENEAFTLLPDMNYVDMATFDFLCFSRISRFFLTLVASLEFAEMDANYVCRLLSSHSVGVNSEIEIFYSALRWLSYKWPKRRTHVPQLMGCVRFGLLSPVFLRFLQKEHSTRVMDYITKCPQVQELINKAFVYASAELYCKDPQQTLPFQLPEYVVPEQRRWLYDDKCPYHHDLKCSQRQFFTYEQFLAYLQALHETGPEYWRNLIYILEPVKCCERPSAD
;
A
#
# COMPACT_ATOMS: atom_id res chain seq x y z
N MET A 1 12.92 58.76 34.31
CA MET A 1 12.59 59.34 35.63
C MET A 1 11.22 60.00 35.53
N LYS A 2 10.38 59.74 36.56
CA LYS A 2 9.03 60.25 36.92
C LYS A 2 8.74 61.70 36.45
N SER A 3 7.51 62.10 36.08
CA SER A 3 6.36 62.35 36.97
C SER A 3 5.16 62.86 36.14
N ARG A 4 4.00 62.18 36.12
CA ARG A 4 2.70 62.49 36.80
C ARG A 4 2.13 63.93 36.70
N ASN A 5 0.95 63.98 36.06
CA ASN A 5 -0.38 64.37 36.59
C ASN A 5 -1.10 65.67 36.15
N SER A 6 -2.40 65.44 35.88
CA SER A 6 -3.57 66.32 36.07
C SER A 6 -3.91 67.27 34.90
N THR A 7 -5.16 67.57 34.51
CA THR A 7 -6.50 67.16 34.96
C THR A 7 -7.54 67.69 33.94
N LYS A 8 -8.69 66.97 33.82
CA LYS A 8 -10.07 67.49 33.59
C LYS A 8 -10.33 68.24 32.25
N THR A 9 -11.46 68.13 31.55
CA THR A 9 -12.83 67.71 31.85
C THR A 9 -13.61 67.75 30.52
N ARG A 10 -14.39 66.73 30.18
CA ARG A 10 -15.56 66.92 29.30
C ARG A 10 -16.73 66.08 29.81
N LYS A 11 -17.84 66.80 30.03
CA LYS A 11 -19.09 66.37 30.63
C LYS A 11 -19.79 65.32 29.76
N ALA A 12 -20.22 64.21 30.37
CA ALA A 12 -21.25 63.34 29.83
C ALA A 12 -22.62 63.80 30.36
N PRO A 13 -23.71 63.79 29.56
CA PRO A 13 -25.04 64.14 30.03
C PRO A 13 -25.75 62.94 30.71
N GLN A 14 -26.22 63.21 31.93
CA GLN A 14 -27.44 62.72 32.57
C GLN A 14 -27.91 61.30 32.24
N SER A 15 -27.56 60.35 33.12
CA SER A 15 -28.30 59.10 33.30
C SER A 15 -29.71 59.41 33.82
N LYS A 16 -30.73 59.02 33.05
CA LYS A 16 -32.13 59.03 33.50
C LYS A 16 -32.25 58.26 34.82
N ALA A 17 -32.95 58.87 35.76
CA ALA A 17 -33.27 58.32 37.07
C ALA A 17 -33.89 56.92 36.92
N ILE A 18 -33.25 55.95 37.56
CA ILE A 18 -33.79 54.60 37.70
C ILE A 18 -34.76 54.66 38.89
N ASP A 19 -36.03 54.35 38.61
CA ASP A 19 -37.17 54.24 39.52
C ASP A 19 -36.78 53.70 40.93
N PRO A 20 -37.22 54.27 42.07
CA PRO A 20 -36.75 53.83 43.39
C PRO A 20 -37.24 52.43 43.80
N ARG A 21 -38.11 51.77 43.03
CA ARG A 21 -38.74 50.49 43.42
C ARG A 21 -37.89 49.23 43.27
N TRP A 22 -36.78 49.24 42.52
CA TRP A 22 -35.97 48.03 42.28
C TRP A 22 -34.81 47.84 43.28
N LYS A 23 -34.61 48.77 44.23
CA LYS A 23 -33.51 48.69 45.21
C LYS A 23 -33.72 47.72 46.37
N VAL A 24 -34.81 46.94 46.39
CA VAL A 24 -35.10 45.98 47.46
C VAL A 24 -34.65 44.53 47.11
N LEU A 25 -34.19 44.27 45.88
CA LEU A 25 -33.88 42.90 45.43
C LEU A 25 -32.44 42.42 45.65
N ASN A 26 -31.55 43.24 46.21
CA ASN A 26 -30.17 42.81 46.53
C ASN A 26 -29.93 42.72 48.04
N ARG A 27 -30.73 41.91 48.73
CA ARG A 27 -30.37 41.38 50.05
C ARG A 27 -29.69 40.01 49.82
N PRO A 28 -28.57 39.67 50.49
CA PRO A 28 -28.00 38.34 50.38
C PRO A 28 -29.02 37.36 50.98
N LEU A 29 -29.45 36.38 50.18
CA LEU A 29 -30.35 35.30 50.59
C LEU A 29 -29.71 34.55 51.77
N THR A 30 -30.36 34.60 52.93
CA THR A 30 -30.04 33.71 54.05
C THR A 30 -30.52 32.29 53.70
N GLN A 31 -29.79 31.26 54.13
CA GLN A 31 -29.98 29.82 53.84
C GLN A 31 -31.36 29.20 54.20
N SER A 32 -32.39 30.00 54.43
CA SER A 32 -33.76 29.56 54.75
C SER A 32 -34.81 29.93 53.69
N GLU A 33 -34.42 30.51 52.54
CA GLU A 33 -35.36 30.92 51.46
C GLU A 33 -35.32 29.98 50.23
N GLU A 34 -34.78 28.77 50.37
CA GLU A 34 -34.42 27.93 49.21
C GLU A 34 -35.53 27.03 48.64
N GLN A 35 -36.75 27.02 49.16
CA GLN A 35 -37.81 26.17 48.58
C GLN A 35 -39.18 26.85 48.63
N LEU A 36 -39.52 27.59 47.56
CA LEU A 36 -40.93 27.71 47.17
C LEU A 36 -41.38 26.31 46.73
N LEU A 37 -41.97 25.55 47.67
CA LEU A 37 -42.67 24.31 47.36
C LEU A 37 -43.79 24.65 46.38
N ILE A 38 -43.59 24.33 45.11
CA ILE A 38 -44.64 24.32 44.09
C ILE A 38 -45.55 23.14 44.43
N VAL A 39 -46.49 23.37 45.33
CA VAL A 39 -47.56 22.41 45.61
C VAL A 39 -48.65 22.66 44.55
N PRO A 40 -49.09 21.64 43.80
CA PRO A 40 -50.23 21.77 42.91
C PRO A 40 -51.44 22.30 43.71
N LEU A 41 -52.17 23.28 43.18
CA LEU A 41 -53.38 23.79 43.85
C LEU A 41 -54.44 22.69 44.06
N ASP A 42 -54.40 21.65 43.23
CA ASP A 42 -55.20 20.43 43.34
C ASP A 42 -54.51 19.31 42.52
N GLU A 43 -54.08 18.23 43.16
CA GLU A 43 -53.42 17.10 42.50
C GLU A 43 -54.37 16.30 41.59
N THR A 44 -55.68 16.52 41.69
CA THR A 44 -56.69 15.83 40.87
C THR A 44 -56.98 16.54 39.53
N TYR A 45 -56.45 17.76 39.33
CA TYR A 45 -56.69 18.56 38.14
C TYR A 45 -55.63 18.33 37.05
N SER A 46 -55.65 17.14 36.45
CA SER A 46 -54.84 16.79 35.27
C SER A 46 -55.59 17.13 33.98
N LEU A 47 -55.05 18.05 33.18
CA LEU A 47 -55.53 18.32 31.81
C LEU A 47 -55.18 17.17 30.85
N MET A 48 -54.15 16.38 31.17
CA MET A 48 -53.67 15.27 30.35
C MET A 48 -54.67 14.09 30.33
N ASP A 49 -55.36 13.83 31.45
CA ASP A 49 -56.35 12.76 31.54
C ASP A 49 -57.68 13.11 30.84
N LYS A 50 -57.92 14.39 30.53
CA LYS A 50 -59.12 14.86 29.80
C LYS A 50 -58.97 14.86 28.28
N ILE A 51 -57.73 14.75 27.76
CA ILE A 51 -57.48 14.62 26.32
C ILE A 51 -57.28 13.14 26.02
N GLU A 52 -58.40 12.41 25.90
CA GLU A 52 -58.37 10.99 25.60
C GLU A 52 -58.10 10.75 24.09
N LEU A 53 -56.84 10.89 23.68
CA LEU A 53 -56.36 10.65 22.30
C LEU A 53 -56.74 9.27 21.76
N LYS A 54 -57.04 8.31 22.65
CA LYS A 54 -57.49 6.96 22.29
C LYS A 54 -58.90 6.95 21.68
N ALA A 55 -59.78 7.89 22.06
CA ALA A 55 -61.14 7.96 21.54
C ALA A 55 -61.16 8.42 20.07
N GLU A 56 -60.24 9.32 19.67
CA GLU A 56 -60.08 9.76 18.28
C GLU A 56 -59.40 8.72 17.39
N MET A 57 -58.56 7.84 17.95
CA MET A 57 -57.91 6.74 17.24
C MET A 57 -58.84 5.54 16.96
N ASN A 58 -59.99 5.45 17.66
CA ASN A 58 -60.93 4.33 17.59
C ASN A 58 -62.07 4.50 16.56
N ASN A 59 -62.09 5.58 15.77
CA ASN A 59 -62.86 5.64 14.52
C ASN A 59 -62.18 4.77 13.44
N GLY A 60 -62.09 3.48 13.72
CA GLY A 60 -61.57 2.46 12.83
C GLY A 60 -62.60 2.11 11.77
N ASN A 61 -62.62 2.86 10.67
CA ASN A 61 -63.02 2.37 9.34
C ASN A 61 -62.66 3.31 8.18
N GLU A 62 -61.78 4.30 8.39
CA GLU A 62 -61.11 4.93 7.26
C GLU A 62 -59.90 4.06 6.90
N GLN A 63 -59.97 3.39 5.74
CA GLN A 63 -58.80 2.75 5.14
C GLN A 63 -57.70 3.80 5.05
N GLN A 64 -56.64 3.65 5.85
CA GLN A 64 -55.50 4.56 5.77
C GLN A 64 -55.07 4.62 4.30
N PRO A 65 -54.91 5.81 3.72
CA PRO A 65 -54.51 5.92 2.32
C PRO A 65 -53.22 5.14 2.13
N GLY A 66 -53.16 4.30 1.10
CA GLY A 66 -52.01 3.45 0.82
C GLY A 66 -50.75 4.32 0.75
N ARG A 67 -49.87 4.19 1.75
CA ARG A 67 -48.62 4.95 1.79
C ARG A 67 -47.67 4.36 0.75
N PRO A 68 -47.14 5.15 -0.19
CA PRO A 68 -46.15 4.63 -1.12
C PRO A 68 -44.92 4.15 -0.34
N HIS A 69 -44.29 3.09 -0.82
CA HIS A 69 -43.09 2.54 -0.18
C HIS A 69 -41.98 3.60 -0.18
N ILE A 70 -41.59 4.04 1.02
CA ILE A 70 -40.64 5.14 1.22
C ILE A 70 -39.31 4.88 0.51
N GLY A 71 -38.85 3.63 0.47
CA GLY A 71 -37.59 3.25 -0.20
C GLY A 71 -37.57 3.59 -1.69
N LYS A 72 -38.66 3.37 -2.43
CA LYS A 72 -38.70 3.66 -3.87
C LYS A 72 -38.70 5.16 -4.15
N ARG A 73 -39.47 5.92 -3.36
CA ARG A 73 -39.53 7.39 -3.45
C ARG A 73 -38.23 8.05 -3.03
N LEU A 74 -37.55 7.51 -2.01
CA LEU A 74 -36.24 7.97 -1.60
C LEU A 74 -35.22 7.70 -2.69
N LEU A 75 -35.19 6.51 -3.27
CA LEU A 75 -34.29 6.17 -4.36
C LEU A 75 -34.48 7.07 -5.59
N GLU A 76 -35.72 7.36 -5.98
CA GLU A 76 -36.04 8.34 -7.05
C GLU A 76 -35.42 9.72 -6.76
N LEU A 77 -35.48 10.20 -5.51
CA LEU A 77 -34.90 11.48 -5.10
C LEU A 77 -33.37 11.46 -5.04
N LEU A 78 -32.77 10.34 -4.62
CA LEU A 78 -31.31 10.18 -4.56
C LEU A 78 -30.71 10.13 -5.97
N LEU A 79 -31.40 9.45 -6.91
CA LEU A 79 -30.96 9.31 -8.30
C LEU A 79 -31.14 10.59 -9.13
N ASP A 80 -32.14 11.42 -8.81
CA ASP A 80 -32.37 12.71 -9.47
C ASP A 80 -31.20 13.70 -9.26
N GLY A 81 -30.47 13.57 -8.14
CA GLY A 81 -29.26 14.36 -7.87
C GLY A 81 -29.50 15.88 -7.72
N SER A 82 -30.76 16.34 -7.77
CA SER A 82 -31.15 17.74 -7.62
C SER A 82 -30.96 18.27 -6.20
N LYS A 83 -30.92 17.36 -5.22
CA LYS A 83 -30.65 17.65 -3.81
C LYS A 83 -29.35 16.99 -3.39
N TRP A 84 -28.60 17.66 -2.53
CA TRP A 84 -27.39 17.14 -1.90
C TRP A 84 -27.21 17.89 -0.59
N ASP A 85 -26.59 17.24 0.40
CA ASP A 85 -26.37 17.79 1.73
C ASP A 85 -24.88 17.82 2.10
N VAL A 86 -24.00 17.22 1.29
CA VAL A 86 -22.55 17.24 1.50
C VAL A 86 -21.77 17.45 0.20
N LYS A 87 -20.66 18.19 0.30
CA LYS A 87 -19.69 18.36 -0.80
C LYS A 87 -18.41 17.60 -0.50
N VAL A 88 -18.01 16.70 -1.39
CA VAL A 88 -16.74 15.96 -1.28
C VAL A 88 -15.74 16.50 -2.30
N TYR A 89 -14.56 16.90 -1.84
CA TYR A 89 -13.45 17.36 -2.67
C TYR A 89 -12.33 16.32 -2.71
N ILE A 90 -11.85 16.02 -3.92
CA ILE A 90 -10.69 15.17 -4.18
C ILE A 90 -9.79 15.93 -5.15
N GLY A 91 -8.77 16.61 -4.61
CA GLY A 91 -7.96 17.54 -5.40
C GLY A 91 -8.84 18.65 -5.98
N ASP A 92 -8.81 18.80 -7.30
CA ASP A 92 -9.59 19.83 -8.03
C ASP A 92 -11.02 19.37 -8.35
N TYR A 93 -11.35 18.09 -8.09
CA TYR A 93 -12.67 17.55 -8.37
C TYR A 93 -13.63 17.76 -7.20
N LYS A 94 -14.89 18.06 -7.54
CA LYS A 94 -15.97 18.32 -6.60
C LYS A 94 -17.15 17.40 -6.88
N PHE A 95 -17.61 16.72 -5.84
CA PHE A 95 -18.75 15.82 -5.86
C PHE A 95 -19.84 16.35 -4.94
N TYR A 96 -21.09 16.28 -5.41
CA TYR A 96 -22.28 16.58 -4.63
C TYR A 96 -22.92 15.25 -4.25
N CYS A 97 -22.97 14.97 -2.96
CA CYS A 97 -23.36 13.66 -2.46
C CYS A 97 -24.45 13.78 -1.38
N HIS A 98 -25.02 12.62 -1.06
CA HIS A 98 -25.89 12.43 0.09
C HIS A 98 -25.10 11.84 1.25
N LEU A 99 -25.01 12.56 2.37
CA LEU A 99 -24.25 12.14 3.54
C LEU A 99 -24.80 10.83 4.12
N CYS A 100 -26.12 10.69 4.15
CA CYS A 100 -26.76 9.47 4.63
C CYS A 100 -26.34 8.24 3.82
N VAL A 101 -26.27 8.34 2.48
CA VAL A 101 -25.82 7.25 1.60
C VAL A 101 -24.37 6.90 1.90
N LEU A 102 -23.49 7.90 1.99
CA LEU A 102 -22.08 7.70 2.32
C LEU A 102 -21.91 7.01 3.69
N GLN A 103 -22.70 7.41 4.68
CA GLN A 103 -22.64 6.86 6.04
C GLN A 103 -23.19 5.44 6.14
N VAL A 104 -24.14 5.02 5.28
CA VAL A 104 -24.64 3.64 5.27
C VAL A 104 -23.51 2.66 4.93
N TYR A 105 -22.71 2.97 3.91
CA TYR A 105 -21.73 2.04 3.36
C TYR A 105 -20.30 2.24 3.86
N SER A 106 -19.98 3.41 4.42
CA SER A 106 -18.61 3.76 4.77
C SER A 106 -18.47 4.23 6.23
N PRO A 107 -17.87 3.39 7.08
CA PRO A 107 -17.51 3.75 8.46
C PRO A 107 -16.60 4.98 8.56
N TYR A 108 -15.85 5.31 7.51
CA TYR A 108 -15.08 6.55 7.45
C TYR A 108 -16.00 7.77 7.60
N PHE A 109 -17.07 7.86 6.79
CA PHE A 109 -18.00 8.98 6.83
C PHE A 109 -18.89 8.99 8.08
N GLN A 110 -19.10 7.83 8.73
CA GLN A 110 -19.77 7.77 10.04
C GLN A 110 -18.94 8.43 11.14
N ARG A 111 -17.61 8.26 11.10
CA ARG A 111 -16.68 8.82 12.09
C ARG A 111 -16.26 10.25 11.80
N CYS A 112 -16.43 10.72 10.57
CA CYS A 112 -16.10 12.09 10.21
C CYS A 112 -16.93 13.07 11.05
N LYS A 113 -16.24 13.90 11.85
CA LYS A 113 -16.87 15.03 12.53
C LYS A 113 -17.21 16.08 11.48
N MET A 114 -18.51 16.29 11.24
CA MET A 114 -18.95 17.31 10.30
C MET A 114 -18.67 18.69 10.89
N GLU A 115 -17.97 19.52 10.13
CA GLU A 115 -17.89 20.96 10.37
C GLU A 115 -19.21 21.63 9.94
N GLU A 116 -19.46 22.86 10.37
CA GLU A 116 -20.66 23.63 10.04
C GLU A 116 -20.90 23.78 8.52
N THR A 117 -19.87 23.57 7.69
CA THR A 117 -19.92 23.79 6.25
C THR A 117 -20.32 22.58 5.41
N TYR A 118 -20.46 21.38 6.01
CA TYR A 118 -20.78 20.13 5.29
C TYR A 118 -19.86 19.86 4.08
N VAL A 119 -18.58 20.17 4.24
CA VAL A 119 -17.53 19.94 3.24
C VAL A 119 -16.55 18.88 3.74
N ILE A 120 -16.30 17.86 2.92
CA ILE A 120 -15.33 16.80 3.20
C ILE A 120 -14.21 16.88 2.17
N ARG A 121 -12.96 16.85 2.61
CA ARG A 121 -11.78 16.82 1.73
C ARG A 121 -11.07 15.49 1.87
N LEU A 122 -11.00 14.74 0.79
CA LEU A 122 -10.32 13.46 0.72
C LEU A 122 -8.92 13.62 0.11
N PRO A 123 -7.90 12.92 0.64
CA PRO A 123 -6.54 13.00 0.11
C PRO A 123 -6.43 12.28 -1.24
N THR A 124 -5.93 12.99 -2.26
CA THR A 124 -5.74 12.46 -3.64
C THR A 124 -4.79 11.27 -3.74
N HIS A 125 -3.85 11.14 -2.79
CA HIS A 125 -2.92 10.02 -2.73
C HIS A 125 -3.52 8.75 -2.11
N LYS A 126 -4.73 8.80 -1.56
CA LYS A 126 -5.47 7.63 -1.04
C LYS A 126 -6.75 7.35 -1.82
N VAL A 127 -7.41 8.38 -2.33
CA VAL A 127 -8.67 8.26 -3.06
C VAL A 127 -8.55 9.04 -4.36
N THR A 128 -8.67 8.36 -5.51
CA THR A 128 -8.72 9.01 -6.81
C THR A 128 -10.14 9.48 -7.11
N ALA A 129 -10.28 10.58 -7.87
CA ALA A 129 -11.59 11.12 -8.22
C ALA A 129 -12.41 10.12 -9.08
N GLN A 130 -11.74 9.38 -9.96
CA GLN A 130 -12.35 8.33 -10.77
C GLN A 130 -12.87 7.19 -9.90
N ALA A 131 -12.06 6.67 -8.97
CA ALA A 131 -12.47 5.62 -8.07
C ALA A 131 -13.65 6.06 -7.19
N PHE A 132 -13.59 7.26 -6.60
CA PHE A 132 -14.68 7.78 -5.78
C PHE A 132 -15.99 7.91 -6.56
N HIS A 133 -15.94 8.39 -7.80
CA HIS A 133 -17.13 8.48 -8.65
C HIS A 133 -17.78 7.10 -8.86
N ILE A 134 -16.98 6.08 -9.16
CA ILE A 134 -17.46 4.71 -9.37
C ILE A 134 -18.04 4.14 -8.07
N ILE A 135 -17.36 4.34 -6.94
CA ILE A 135 -17.81 3.90 -5.61
C ILE A 135 -19.14 4.56 -5.24
N TYR A 136 -19.26 5.87 -5.44
CA TYR A 136 -20.47 6.60 -5.08
C TYR A 136 -21.65 6.20 -5.97
N ASN A 137 -21.44 6.01 -7.27
CA ASN A 137 -22.48 5.49 -8.15
C ASN A 137 -22.90 4.06 -7.74
N TRP A 138 -21.94 3.21 -7.32
CA TRP A 138 -22.25 1.88 -6.80
C TRP A 138 -23.12 1.94 -5.53
N MET A 139 -22.96 2.94 -4.67
CA MET A 139 -23.82 3.11 -3.49
C MET A 139 -25.25 3.53 -3.83
N LEU A 140 -25.48 4.13 -5.01
CA LEU A 140 -26.79 4.63 -5.43
C LEU A 140 -27.60 3.62 -6.23
N HIS A 141 -26.97 2.59 -6.78
CA HIS A 141 -27.60 1.64 -7.68
C HIS A 141 -27.52 0.22 -7.13
N ASP A 142 -28.69 -0.43 -7.00
CA ASP A 142 -28.78 -1.84 -6.60
C ASP A 142 -28.33 -2.81 -7.71
N GLU A 143 -28.35 -2.36 -8.97
CA GLU A 143 -27.89 -3.17 -10.09
C GLU A 143 -26.37 -3.09 -10.23
N PRO A 144 -25.67 -4.22 -10.39
CA PRO A 144 -24.25 -4.19 -10.68
C PRO A 144 -24.07 -3.37 -11.97
N PRO A 145 -23.10 -2.44 -12.02
CA PRO A 145 -22.86 -1.65 -13.22
C PRO A 145 -22.74 -2.63 -14.41
N PRO A 146 -23.28 -2.27 -15.60
CA PRO A 146 -23.23 -3.14 -16.78
C PRO A 146 -21.82 -3.67 -16.91
N ARG A 147 -21.63 -4.98 -17.22
CA ARG A 147 -20.36 -5.74 -17.25
C ARG A 147 -19.26 -5.04 -18.07
N LYS A 148 -18.80 -3.90 -17.58
CA LYS A 148 -17.76 -3.07 -18.14
C LYS A 148 -16.54 -3.59 -17.44
N ARG A 149 -15.72 -4.32 -18.19
CA ARG A 149 -14.43 -4.76 -17.67
C ARG A 149 -13.64 -3.52 -17.30
N PHE A 150 -13.52 -3.25 -16.02
CA PHE A 150 -12.57 -2.28 -15.51
C PHE A 150 -11.17 -2.81 -15.80
N SER A 151 -10.24 -1.91 -16.16
CA SER A 151 -8.83 -2.28 -16.23
C SER A 151 -8.32 -2.65 -14.83
N ASN A 152 -7.30 -3.50 -14.73
CA ASN A 152 -6.71 -3.87 -13.44
C ASN A 152 -6.26 -2.63 -12.65
N ARG A 153 -5.71 -1.62 -13.33
CA ARG A 153 -5.38 -0.32 -12.71
C ARG A 153 -6.59 0.36 -12.08
N CYS A 154 -7.71 0.44 -12.80
CA CYS A 154 -8.94 1.02 -12.26
C CYS A 154 -9.46 0.22 -11.05
N LEU A 155 -9.41 -1.12 -11.12
CA LEU A 155 -9.76 -1.98 -9.98
C LEU A 155 -8.87 -1.73 -8.76
N LEU A 156 -7.56 -1.50 -8.95
CA LEU A 156 -6.64 -1.16 -7.86
C LEU A 156 -6.93 0.20 -7.24
N GLU A 157 -7.25 1.20 -8.06
CA GLU A 157 -7.67 2.52 -7.55
C GLU A 157 -8.96 2.43 -6.73
N ILE A 158 -9.95 1.65 -7.22
CA ILE A 158 -11.20 1.37 -6.49
C ILE A 158 -10.89 0.64 -5.19
N TYR A 159 -10.05 -0.40 -5.22
CA TYR A 159 -9.67 -1.17 -4.04
C TYR A 159 -9.00 -0.29 -2.97
N SER A 160 -8.01 0.52 -3.36
CA SER A 160 -7.30 1.43 -2.45
C SER A 160 -8.24 2.47 -1.84
N SER A 161 -9.12 3.04 -2.67
CA SER A 161 -10.14 4.00 -2.23
C SER A 161 -11.16 3.36 -1.28
N ALA A 162 -11.64 2.16 -1.59
CA ALA A 162 -12.58 1.40 -0.74
C ALA A 162 -11.95 1.04 0.61
N LYS A 163 -10.66 0.65 0.63
CA LYS A 163 -9.89 0.41 1.84
C LYS A 163 -9.78 1.67 2.69
N PHE A 164 -9.45 2.82 2.10
CA PHE A 164 -9.39 4.10 2.83
C PHE A 164 -10.76 4.50 3.40
N LEU A 165 -11.83 4.32 2.63
CA LEU A 165 -13.20 4.60 3.04
C LEU A 165 -13.80 3.53 3.95
N ALA A 166 -13.07 2.43 4.20
CA ALA A 166 -13.48 1.28 5.00
C ALA A 166 -14.76 0.57 4.51
N ILE A 167 -14.96 0.46 3.20
CA ILE A 167 -16.13 -0.21 2.57
C ILE A 167 -15.79 -1.68 2.31
N THR A 168 -16.09 -2.56 3.25
CA THR A 168 -15.66 -3.98 3.24
C THR A 168 -16.23 -4.79 2.09
N GLU A 169 -17.51 -4.58 1.78
CA GLU A 169 -18.26 -5.28 0.74
C GLU A 169 -17.61 -5.07 -0.63
N LEU A 170 -17.15 -3.85 -0.88
CA LEU A 170 -16.50 -3.49 -2.13
C LEU A 170 -15.05 -3.97 -2.18
N ILE A 171 -14.34 -3.98 -1.04
CA ILE A 171 -13.00 -4.56 -0.94
C ILE A 171 -13.04 -6.04 -1.35
N ASP A 172 -13.97 -6.82 -0.80
CA ASP A 172 -14.11 -8.24 -1.09
C ASP A 172 -14.57 -8.48 -2.53
N ALA A 173 -15.56 -7.73 -3.01
CA ALA A 173 -16.04 -7.83 -4.39
C ALA A 173 -14.94 -7.53 -5.41
N VAL A 174 -14.17 -6.45 -5.19
CA VAL A 174 -13.06 -6.08 -6.07
C VAL A 174 -11.93 -7.09 -5.96
N TRP A 175 -11.62 -7.60 -4.77
CA TRP A 175 -10.62 -8.66 -4.59
C TRP A 175 -10.97 -9.95 -5.34
N ASN A 176 -12.23 -10.38 -5.28
CA ASN A 176 -12.70 -11.57 -5.98
C ASN A 176 -12.84 -11.39 -7.50
N THR A 177 -13.04 -10.15 -7.95
CA THR A 177 -13.15 -9.80 -9.38
C THR A 177 -11.80 -9.48 -9.99
N LEU A 178 -10.86 -9.02 -9.16
CA LEU A 178 -9.48 -8.78 -9.54
C LEU A 178 -8.92 -10.11 -10.02
N ASP A 179 -8.82 -10.22 -11.34
CA ASP A 179 -8.13 -11.30 -12.02
C ASP A 179 -6.64 -10.97 -11.97
N ILE A 180 -6.13 -10.90 -10.74
CA ILE A 180 -5.10 -9.94 -10.28
C ILE A 180 -3.94 -9.82 -11.27
N ILE A 181 -3.43 -10.96 -11.73
CA ILE A 181 -2.32 -11.06 -12.67
C ILE A 181 -2.49 -12.38 -13.41
N LYS A 182 -2.95 -12.32 -14.66
CA LYS A 182 -3.00 -13.53 -15.51
C LYS A 182 -1.63 -13.91 -16.02
N ASN A 183 -0.81 -12.89 -16.26
CA ASN A 183 0.50 -12.98 -16.90
C ASN A 183 1.46 -11.97 -16.27
N GLU A 184 2.75 -12.24 -16.37
CA GLU A 184 3.78 -11.42 -15.73
C GLU A 184 3.90 -10.01 -16.36
N ASN A 185 3.44 -9.82 -17.60
CA ASN A 185 3.37 -8.51 -18.24
C ASN A 185 2.35 -7.58 -17.54
N GLU A 186 1.19 -8.11 -17.12
CA GLU A 186 0.23 -7.41 -16.28
C GLU A 186 0.83 -7.11 -14.91
N ALA A 187 1.54 -8.06 -14.29
CA ALA A 187 2.25 -7.83 -13.02
C ALA A 187 3.22 -6.65 -13.12
N PHE A 188 3.99 -6.63 -14.20
CA PHE A 188 4.98 -5.59 -14.46
C PHE A 188 4.33 -4.23 -14.72
N THR A 189 3.27 -4.18 -15.53
CA THR A 189 2.55 -2.95 -15.83
C THR A 189 1.92 -2.32 -14.59
N LEU A 190 1.49 -3.15 -13.63
CA LEU A 190 0.86 -2.70 -12.38
C LEU A 190 1.88 -2.38 -11.28
N LEU A 191 3.16 -2.71 -11.47
CA LEU A 191 4.22 -2.53 -10.47
C LEU A 191 4.48 -1.06 -10.10
N PRO A 192 4.41 -0.08 -11.04
CA PRO A 192 4.47 1.34 -10.71
C PRO A 192 3.26 1.82 -9.88
N ASP A 193 2.07 1.29 -10.19
CA ASP A 193 0.82 1.66 -9.52
C ASP A 193 0.76 1.18 -8.04
N MET A 194 1.67 0.28 -7.65
CA MET A 194 1.86 -0.20 -6.27
C MET A 194 2.13 0.92 -5.25
N ASN A 195 2.75 2.02 -5.66
CA ASN A 195 3.01 3.12 -4.72
C ASN A 195 1.71 3.75 -4.19
N TYR A 196 0.60 3.59 -4.90
CA TYR A 196 -0.73 4.05 -4.48
C TYR A 196 -1.47 3.03 -3.60
N VAL A 197 -0.98 1.80 -3.53
CA VAL A 197 -1.67 0.67 -2.92
C VAL A 197 -0.75 0.09 -1.86
N ASP A 198 -0.90 0.57 -0.61
CA ASP A 198 -0.18 0.06 0.56
C ASP A 198 -0.67 -1.35 0.93
N MET A 199 -0.24 -2.33 0.13
CA MET A 199 -0.66 -3.73 0.19
C MET A 199 0.53 -4.66 0.00
N ALA A 200 1.14 -5.07 1.12
CA ALA A 200 2.15 -6.13 1.14
C ALA A 200 1.69 -7.43 0.45
N THR A 201 0.38 -7.74 0.51
CA THR A 201 -0.22 -8.90 -0.18
C THR A 201 -0.19 -8.77 -1.70
N PHE A 202 -0.40 -7.56 -2.23
CA PHE A 202 -0.45 -7.33 -3.67
C PHE A 202 0.97 -7.31 -4.26
N ASP A 203 1.93 -6.76 -3.51
CA ASP A 203 3.36 -6.90 -3.80
C ASP A 203 3.77 -8.38 -3.89
N PHE A 204 3.38 -9.18 -2.90
CA PHE A 204 3.64 -10.61 -2.91
C PHE A 204 3.04 -11.29 -4.15
N LEU A 205 1.81 -10.96 -4.53
CA LEU A 205 1.19 -11.51 -5.74
C LEU A 205 1.95 -11.12 -7.01
N CYS A 206 2.32 -9.84 -7.19
CA CYS A 206 3.14 -9.41 -8.32
C CYS A 206 4.53 -10.06 -8.36
N PHE A 207 5.28 -9.99 -7.27
CA PHE A 207 6.64 -10.54 -7.22
C PHE A 207 6.65 -12.08 -7.26
N SER A 208 5.60 -12.76 -6.77
CA SER A 208 5.48 -14.21 -6.91
C SER A 208 5.30 -14.63 -8.37
N ARG A 209 4.62 -13.79 -9.18
CA ARG A 209 4.42 -14.03 -10.61
C ARG A 209 5.66 -13.67 -11.41
N ILE A 210 6.27 -12.49 -11.18
CA ILE A 210 7.52 -12.05 -11.85
C ILE A 210 8.69 -13.02 -11.60
N SER A 211 8.57 -13.98 -10.69
CA SER A 211 9.53 -15.05 -10.45
C SER A 211 10.13 -15.66 -11.73
N ARG A 212 9.30 -16.20 -12.64
CA ARG A 212 9.77 -16.88 -13.86
C ARG A 212 10.19 -15.91 -14.96
N PHE A 213 9.58 -14.74 -14.97
CA PHE A 213 9.88 -13.66 -15.91
C PHE A 213 11.12 -12.85 -15.55
N PHE A 214 11.69 -13.04 -14.36
CA PHE A 214 12.69 -12.12 -13.80
C PHE A 214 13.88 -11.90 -14.75
N LEU A 215 14.49 -12.96 -15.28
CA LEU A 215 15.64 -12.83 -16.20
C LEU A 215 15.23 -12.23 -17.56
N THR A 216 14.04 -12.57 -18.06
CA THR A 216 13.48 -11.96 -19.27
C THR A 216 13.25 -10.45 -19.08
N LEU A 217 12.77 -10.05 -17.90
CA LEU A 217 12.66 -8.65 -17.51
C LEU A 217 14.04 -7.99 -17.44
N VAL A 218 15.03 -8.64 -16.83
CA VAL A 218 16.41 -8.11 -16.77
C VAL A 218 17.01 -7.90 -18.15
N ALA A 219 16.65 -8.72 -19.14
CA ALA A 219 17.06 -8.54 -20.54
C ALA A 219 16.45 -7.28 -21.18
N SER A 220 15.33 -6.78 -20.66
CA SER A 220 14.54 -5.71 -21.28
C SER A 220 15.08 -4.30 -21.02
N LEU A 221 14.53 -3.32 -21.75
CA LEU A 221 14.82 -1.90 -21.55
C LEU A 221 14.09 -1.36 -20.32
N GLU A 222 12.87 -1.84 -20.09
CA GLU A 222 12.00 -1.43 -18.99
C GLU A 222 12.68 -1.66 -17.64
N PHE A 223 13.38 -2.81 -17.46
CA PHE A 223 14.19 -3.03 -16.27
C PHE A 223 15.33 -2.02 -16.14
N ALA A 224 16.02 -1.69 -17.24
CA ALA A 224 17.12 -0.73 -17.22
C ALA A 224 16.64 0.68 -16.84
N GLU A 225 15.42 1.05 -17.20
CA GLU A 225 14.82 2.35 -16.93
C GLU A 225 14.15 2.46 -15.56
N MET A 226 13.77 1.33 -14.96
CA MET A 226 13.09 1.24 -13.67
C MET A 226 13.80 1.99 -12.53
N ASP A 227 13.01 2.51 -11.58
CA ASP A 227 13.52 3.23 -10.41
C ASP A 227 14.26 2.31 -9.43
N ALA A 228 15.24 2.90 -8.72
CA ALA A 228 16.09 2.19 -7.77
C ALA A 228 15.29 1.42 -6.70
N ASN A 229 14.19 2.00 -6.21
CA ASN A 229 13.35 1.39 -5.17
C ASN A 229 12.72 0.08 -5.65
N TYR A 230 12.17 0.04 -6.87
CA TYR A 230 11.57 -1.18 -7.42
C TYR A 230 12.63 -2.24 -7.72
N VAL A 231 13.78 -1.83 -8.24
CA VAL A 231 14.91 -2.75 -8.49
C VAL A 231 15.37 -3.38 -7.19
N CYS A 232 15.60 -2.60 -6.14
CA CYS A 232 15.98 -3.12 -4.83
C CYS A 232 14.92 -4.08 -4.28
N ARG A 233 13.64 -3.74 -4.38
CA ARG A 233 12.54 -4.63 -3.93
C ARG A 233 12.50 -5.95 -4.70
N LEU A 234 12.68 -5.88 -6.02
CA LEU A 234 12.73 -7.05 -6.89
C LEU A 234 13.94 -7.94 -6.56
N LEU A 235 15.15 -7.37 -6.48
CA LEU A 235 16.37 -8.09 -6.15
C LEU A 235 16.37 -8.64 -4.72
N SER A 236 15.69 -8.00 -3.77
CA SER A 236 15.55 -8.52 -2.40
C SER A 236 14.54 -9.67 -2.28
N SER A 237 13.66 -9.86 -3.27
CA SER A 237 12.56 -10.83 -3.14
C SER A 237 13.06 -12.29 -3.15
N HIS A 238 12.56 -13.10 -2.21
CA HIS A 238 12.83 -14.54 -2.13
C HIS A 238 12.23 -15.31 -3.32
N SER A 239 11.20 -14.74 -3.95
CA SER A 239 10.45 -15.41 -4.99
C SER A 239 11.10 -15.29 -6.36
N VAL A 240 12.10 -14.44 -6.60
CA VAL A 240 12.69 -14.32 -7.95
C VAL A 240 13.33 -15.64 -8.39
N GLY A 241 13.03 -16.02 -9.63
CA GLY A 241 13.53 -17.24 -10.23
C GLY A 241 14.88 -16.99 -10.91
N VAL A 242 15.93 -17.61 -10.39
CA VAL A 242 17.30 -17.49 -10.90
C VAL A 242 18.02 -18.83 -10.87
N ASN A 243 19.04 -18.99 -11.70
CA ASN A 243 19.97 -20.12 -11.73
C ASN A 243 21.15 -19.94 -10.78
N SER A 244 21.39 -18.75 -10.25
CA SER A 244 22.49 -18.48 -9.32
C SER A 244 22.35 -17.09 -8.73
N GLU A 245 22.84 -16.87 -7.51
CA GLU A 245 22.95 -15.52 -6.94
C GLU A 245 23.91 -14.62 -7.76
N ILE A 246 24.78 -15.22 -8.58
CA ILE A 246 25.59 -14.49 -9.56
C ILE A 246 24.69 -13.74 -10.57
N GLU A 247 23.54 -14.28 -10.97
CA GLU A 247 22.61 -13.60 -11.87
C GLU A 247 21.98 -12.38 -11.20
N ILE A 248 21.70 -12.43 -9.89
CA ILE A 248 21.22 -11.27 -9.11
C ILE A 248 22.31 -10.18 -9.07
N PHE A 249 23.55 -10.57 -8.81
CA PHE A 249 24.69 -9.64 -8.83
C PHE A 249 24.86 -8.98 -10.21
N TYR A 250 24.83 -9.76 -11.29
CA TYR A 250 24.96 -9.21 -12.64
C TYR A 250 23.74 -8.41 -13.10
N SER A 251 22.54 -8.73 -12.60
CA SER A 251 21.33 -7.92 -12.82
C SER A 251 21.50 -6.53 -12.20
N ALA A 252 22.03 -6.46 -10.97
CA ALA A 252 22.36 -5.19 -10.31
C ALA A 252 23.44 -4.42 -11.08
N LEU A 253 24.50 -5.11 -11.54
CA LEU A 253 25.56 -4.53 -12.37
C LEU A 253 25.00 -3.95 -13.67
N ARG A 254 24.12 -4.67 -14.37
CA ARG A 254 23.46 -4.21 -15.61
C ARG A 254 22.66 -2.93 -15.37
N TRP A 255 21.85 -2.88 -14.32
CA TRP A 255 21.06 -1.70 -13.99
C TRP A 255 21.93 -0.49 -13.65
N LEU A 256 22.99 -0.68 -12.86
CA LEU A 256 23.94 0.39 -12.53
C LEU A 256 24.66 0.93 -13.77
N SER A 257 25.01 0.04 -14.70
CA SER A 257 25.76 0.38 -15.90
C SER A 257 24.97 1.28 -16.87
N TYR A 258 23.63 1.11 -16.96
CA TYR A 258 22.80 1.83 -17.93
C TYR A 258 22.81 3.36 -17.80
N LYS A 259 22.77 3.90 -16.57
CA LYS A 259 22.84 5.36 -16.29
C LYS A 259 24.05 5.71 -15.42
N TRP A 260 25.18 5.03 -15.64
CA TRP A 260 26.42 5.38 -14.97
C TRP A 260 26.92 6.77 -15.43
N PRO A 261 27.44 7.65 -14.55
CA PRO A 261 27.70 7.50 -13.10
C PRO A 261 26.56 8.01 -12.20
N LYS A 262 25.42 8.44 -12.75
CA LYS A 262 24.31 9.02 -11.97
C LYS A 262 23.78 8.06 -10.89
N ARG A 263 23.87 6.74 -11.13
CA ARG A 263 23.40 5.69 -10.23
C ARG A 263 24.41 5.22 -9.17
N ARG A 264 25.61 5.81 -9.11
CA ARG A 264 26.68 5.39 -8.17
C ARG A 264 26.27 5.40 -6.71
N THR A 265 25.36 6.30 -6.32
CA THR A 265 24.86 6.45 -4.95
C THR A 265 24.03 5.26 -4.49
N HIS A 266 23.45 4.50 -5.42
CA HIS A 266 22.63 3.33 -5.12
C HIS A 266 23.42 2.04 -4.97
N VAL A 267 24.75 2.05 -5.22
CA VAL A 267 25.61 0.86 -5.15
C VAL A 267 25.48 0.12 -3.80
N PRO A 268 25.61 0.78 -2.63
CA PRO A 268 25.50 0.07 -1.35
C PRO A 268 24.13 -0.57 -1.17
N GLN A 269 23.06 0.13 -1.58
CA GLN A 269 21.69 -0.34 -1.44
C GLN A 269 21.42 -1.56 -2.33
N LEU A 270 21.81 -1.51 -3.61
CA LEU A 270 21.61 -2.64 -4.54
C LEU A 270 22.45 -3.85 -4.14
N MET A 271 23.72 -3.64 -3.76
CA MET A 271 24.59 -4.76 -3.37
C MET A 271 24.12 -5.38 -2.05
N GLY A 272 23.49 -4.62 -1.16
CA GLY A 272 22.82 -5.16 0.03
C GLY A 272 21.67 -6.14 -0.30
N CYS A 273 21.08 -6.07 -1.50
CA CYS A 273 20.06 -7.02 -1.95
C CYS A 273 20.63 -8.38 -2.40
N VAL A 274 21.94 -8.45 -2.67
CA VAL A 274 22.63 -9.66 -3.14
C VAL A 274 23.04 -10.51 -1.93
N ARG A 275 22.72 -11.81 -1.96
CA ARG A 275 23.05 -12.76 -0.89
C ARG A 275 24.48 -13.25 -1.06
N PHE A 276 25.47 -12.43 -0.70
CA PHE A 276 26.89 -12.75 -0.91
C PHE A 276 27.33 -14.11 -0.33
N GLY A 277 26.69 -14.58 0.75
CA GLY A 277 26.97 -15.89 1.35
C GLY A 277 26.53 -17.09 0.51
N LEU A 278 25.70 -16.88 -0.51
CA LEU A 278 25.33 -17.91 -1.49
C LEU A 278 26.17 -17.83 -2.78
N LEU A 279 27.12 -16.90 -2.86
CA LEU A 279 28.07 -16.85 -3.96
C LEU A 279 29.20 -17.86 -3.71
N SER A 280 29.73 -18.44 -4.79
CA SER A 280 30.83 -19.39 -4.67
C SER A 280 32.12 -18.69 -4.17
N PRO A 281 32.95 -19.36 -3.35
CA PRO A 281 34.22 -18.78 -2.88
C PRO A 281 35.14 -18.33 -4.03
N VAL A 282 35.10 -19.04 -5.16
CA VAL A 282 35.86 -18.69 -6.36
C VAL A 282 35.37 -17.36 -6.95
N PHE A 283 34.06 -17.13 -6.98
CA PHE A 283 33.48 -15.87 -7.44
C PHE A 283 33.79 -14.72 -6.47
N LEU A 284 33.69 -14.94 -5.16
CA LEU A 284 34.08 -13.93 -4.15
C LEU A 284 35.56 -13.50 -4.31
N ARG A 285 36.47 -14.46 -4.55
CA ARG A 285 37.87 -14.16 -4.86
C ARG A 285 38.04 -13.41 -6.17
N PHE A 286 37.22 -13.70 -7.18
CA PHE A 286 37.20 -12.94 -8.43
C PHE A 286 36.79 -11.47 -8.17
N LEU A 287 35.78 -11.23 -7.31
CA LEU A 287 35.34 -9.87 -6.97
C LEU A 287 36.44 -9.04 -6.29
N GLN A 288 37.37 -9.66 -5.54
CA GLN A 288 38.48 -8.97 -4.88
C GLN A 288 39.62 -8.53 -5.81
N LYS A 289 39.65 -9.03 -7.05
CA LYS A 289 40.67 -8.64 -8.05
C LYS A 289 40.35 -7.30 -8.70
N GLU A 290 41.33 -6.73 -9.39
CA GLU A 290 41.08 -5.56 -10.25
C GLU A 290 40.20 -5.94 -11.44
N HIS A 291 39.21 -5.09 -11.73
CA HIS A 291 38.25 -5.31 -12.82
C HIS A 291 38.45 -4.29 -13.93
N SER A 292 38.28 -4.73 -15.17
CA SER A 292 38.49 -3.91 -16.37
C SER A 292 37.43 -2.83 -16.57
N THR A 293 36.20 -3.05 -16.07
CA THR A 293 35.10 -2.09 -16.25
C THR A 293 34.99 -1.13 -15.07
N ARG A 294 34.79 0.16 -15.35
CA ARG A 294 34.69 1.22 -14.33
C ARG A 294 33.59 0.96 -13.30
N VAL A 295 32.47 0.39 -13.73
CA VAL A 295 31.31 0.12 -12.86
C VAL A 295 31.64 -1.02 -11.90
N MET A 296 32.18 -2.13 -12.43
CA MET A 296 32.57 -3.28 -11.62
C MET A 296 33.66 -2.92 -10.62
N ASP A 297 34.69 -2.21 -11.07
CA ASP A 297 35.79 -1.75 -10.23
C ASP A 297 35.30 -0.82 -9.11
N TYR A 298 34.35 0.08 -9.39
CA TYR A 298 33.74 0.93 -8.37
C TYR A 298 32.92 0.11 -7.35
N ILE A 299 32.15 -0.88 -7.81
CA ILE A 299 31.36 -1.74 -6.92
C ILE A 299 32.27 -2.50 -5.97
N THR A 300 33.35 -3.11 -6.47
CA THR A 300 34.25 -3.94 -5.66
C THR A 300 35.19 -3.13 -4.77
N LYS A 301 35.43 -1.85 -5.08
CA LYS A 301 36.17 -0.91 -4.22
C LYS A 301 35.30 -0.19 -3.19
N CYS A 302 33.98 -0.31 -3.29
CA CYS A 302 33.05 0.31 -2.33
C CYS A 302 33.22 -0.35 -0.95
N PRO A 303 33.51 0.42 0.13
CA PRO A 303 33.80 -0.15 1.46
C PRO A 303 32.70 -1.07 1.99
N GLN A 304 31.43 -0.67 1.84
CA GLN A 304 30.28 -1.46 2.26
C GLN A 304 30.20 -2.80 1.52
N VAL A 305 30.55 -2.81 0.22
CA VAL A 305 30.53 -4.04 -0.59
C VAL A 305 31.72 -4.93 -0.25
N GLN A 306 32.90 -4.34 -0.01
CA GLN A 306 34.06 -5.08 0.46
C GLN A 306 33.79 -5.78 1.79
N GLU A 307 33.09 -5.13 2.71
CA GLU A 307 32.67 -5.75 3.96
C GLU A 307 31.76 -6.96 3.73
N LEU A 308 30.78 -6.86 2.83
CA LEU A 308 29.91 -7.98 2.45
C LEU A 308 30.70 -9.15 1.84
N ILE A 309 31.63 -8.86 0.94
CA ILE A 309 32.51 -9.86 0.31
C ILE A 309 33.37 -10.55 1.38
N ASN A 310 33.99 -9.78 2.26
CA ASN A 310 34.87 -10.32 3.29
C ASN A 310 34.10 -11.19 4.30
N LYS A 311 32.93 -10.73 4.77
CA LYS A 311 32.04 -11.51 5.65
C LYS A 311 31.63 -12.82 5.00
N ALA A 312 31.17 -12.78 3.75
CA ALA A 312 30.79 -13.97 3.01
C ALA A 312 31.96 -14.93 2.77
N PHE A 313 33.15 -14.40 2.48
CA PHE A 313 34.35 -15.22 2.25
C PHE A 313 34.81 -15.93 3.53
N VAL A 314 34.81 -15.23 4.68
CA VAL A 314 35.11 -15.84 5.99
C VAL A 314 34.09 -16.91 6.33
N TYR A 315 32.80 -16.63 6.13
CA TYR A 315 31.73 -17.60 6.39
C TYR A 315 31.85 -18.85 5.51
N ALA A 316 31.98 -18.68 4.20
CA ALA A 316 32.11 -19.80 3.26
C ALA A 316 33.38 -20.62 3.50
N SER A 317 34.48 -19.98 3.93
CA SER A 317 35.69 -20.68 4.34
C SER A 317 35.42 -21.52 5.59
N ALA A 318 34.80 -20.93 6.62
CA ALA A 318 34.48 -21.64 7.86
C ALA A 318 33.56 -22.84 7.64
N GLU A 319 32.55 -22.73 6.78
CA GLU A 319 31.66 -23.83 6.41
C GLU A 319 32.41 -24.99 5.73
N LEU A 320 33.43 -24.70 4.90
CA LEU A 320 34.28 -25.72 4.29
C LEU A 320 35.20 -26.41 5.31
N TYR A 321 35.67 -25.68 6.33
CA TYR A 321 36.56 -26.20 7.38
C TYR A 321 35.81 -26.98 8.47
N CYS A 322 34.63 -26.50 8.90
CA CYS A 322 33.82 -27.12 9.94
C CYS A 322 32.82 -28.11 9.34
N LYS A 323 33.32 -29.30 8.97
CA LYS A 323 32.45 -30.44 8.64
C LYS A 323 31.86 -31.11 9.88
N ASP A 324 32.48 -30.90 11.04
CA ASP A 324 32.06 -31.46 12.33
C ASP A 324 31.49 -30.34 13.23
N PRO A 325 30.23 -30.45 13.70
CA PRO A 325 29.60 -29.47 14.59
C PRO A 325 30.34 -29.21 15.91
N GLN A 326 31.20 -30.15 16.36
CA GLN A 326 31.95 -30.01 17.61
C GLN A 326 33.30 -29.30 17.47
N GLN A 327 33.70 -28.98 16.24
CA GLN A 327 35.00 -28.36 15.97
C GLN A 327 34.97 -26.87 16.34
N THR A 328 35.85 -26.47 17.26
CA THR A 328 36.02 -25.06 17.65
C THR A 328 36.84 -24.33 16.60
N LEU A 329 36.28 -23.22 16.09
CA LEU A 329 36.98 -22.36 15.14
C LEU A 329 38.07 -21.55 15.86
N PRO A 330 39.28 -21.43 15.27
CA PRO A 330 40.36 -20.65 15.88
C PRO A 330 40.16 -19.12 15.78
N PHE A 331 39.06 -18.67 15.18
CA PHE A 331 38.72 -17.27 15.00
C PHE A 331 37.23 -17.02 15.27
N GLN A 332 36.89 -15.81 15.70
CA GLN A 332 35.50 -15.40 15.87
C GLN A 332 34.84 -15.24 14.51
N LEU A 333 33.70 -15.92 14.31
CA LEU A 333 32.89 -15.70 13.12
C LEU A 333 32.21 -14.32 13.19
N PRO A 334 32.17 -13.57 12.09
CA PRO A 334 31.32 -12.39 12.01
C PRO A 334 29.86 -12.80 12.28
N GLU A 335 29.09 -11.88 12.87
CA GLU A 335 27.65 -12.05 12.95
C GLU A 335 27.09 -12.10 11.51
N TYR A 336 26.75 -13.30 11.06
CA TYR A 336 26.37 -13.58 9.69
C TYR A 336 25.13 -14.46 9.68
N VAL A 337 24.00 -13.86 9.32
CA VAL A 337 22.74 -14.61 9.14
C VAL A 337 22.84 -15.35 7.82
N VAL A 338 22.74 -16.68 7.87
CA VAL A 338 22.72 -17.53 6.68
C VAL A 338 21.49 -17.16 5.87
N PRO A 339 21.65 -16.60 4.66
CA PRO A 339 20.50 -16.24 3.85
C PRO A 339 19.84 -17.50 3.29
N GLU A 340 18.51 -17.54 3.30
CA GLU A 340 17.76 -18.60 2.62
C GLU A 340 18.08 -18.61 1.12
N GLN A 341 17.97 -19.76 0.47
CA GLN A 341 18.09 -19.82 -0.99
C GLN A 341 16.86 -19.20 -1.67
N ARG A 342 17.04 -18.65 -2.87
CA ARG A 342 15.93 -18.19 -3.72
C ARG A 342 15.26 -19.36 -4.42
N ARG A 343 14.16 -19.10 -5.14
CA ARG A 343 13.57 -20.11 -6.02
C ARG A 343 14.47 -20.33 -7.23
N TRP A 344 14.90 -21.57 -7.43
CA TRP A 344 15.74 -21.93 -8.57
C TRP A 344 14.88 -22.31 -9.77
N LEU A 345 15.22 -21.75 -10.92
CA LEU A 345 14.67 -22.17 -12.20
C LEU A 345 15.67 -23.08 -12.90
N TYR A 346 15.16 -24.08 -13.61
CA TYR A 346 15.90 -24.83 -14.60
C TYR A 346 15.57 -24.27 -15.98
N ASP A 347 16.61 -23.89 -16.72
CA ASP A 347 16.54 -23.68 -18.16
C ASP A 347 17.57 -24.57 -18.84
N ASP A 348 17.11 -25.46 -19.71
CA ASP A 348 17.96 -26.33 -20.53
C ASP A 348 18.82 -25.54 -21.52
N LYS A 349 18.36 -24.35 -21.92
CA LYS A 349 19.10 -23.47 -22.84
C LYS A 349 20.12 -22.59 -22.13
N CYS A 350 20.17 -22.60 -20.80
CA CYS A 350 21.14 -21.82 -20.05
C CYS A 350 22.52 -22.50 -20.10
N PRO A 351 23.52 -21.88 -20.76
CA PRO A 351 24.80 -22.55 -21.06
C PRO A 351 25.67 -22.80 -19.83
N TYR A 352 25.33 -22.16 -18.70
CA TYR A 352 26.04 -22.27 -17.43
C TYR A 352 25.17 -22.88 -16.32
N HIS A 353 24.01 -23.46 -16.66
CA HIS A 353 23.17 -24.11 -15.66
C HIS A 353 23.82 -25.41 -15.17
N HIS A 354 24.03 -25.49 -13.86
CA HIS A 354 24.48 -26.70 -13.19
C HIS A 354 23.73 -26.85 -11.87
N ASP A 355 23.43 -28.10 -11.50
CA ASP A 355 22.86 -28.39 -10.18
C ASP A 355 23.79 -27.90 -9.07
N LEU A 356 23.20 -27.53 -7.92
CA LEU A 356 23.91 -26.98 -6.76
C LEU A 356 25.05 -27.89 -6.29
N LYS A 357 24.85 -29.21 -6.40
CA LYS A 357 25.80 -30.24 -5.96
C LYS A 357 26.75 -30.71 -7.08
N CYS A 358 26.65 -30.15 -8.28
CA CYS A 358 27.48 -30.54 -9.40
C CYS A 358 28.96 -30.15 -9.18
N SER A 359 29.86 -31.12 -9.32
CA SER A 359 31.31 -30.91 -9.17
C SER A 359 31.93 -30.08 -10.30
N GLN A 360 31.26 -29.99 -11.46
CA GLN A 360 31.71 -29.20 -12.61
C GLN A 360 31.20 -27.76 -12.61
N ARG A 361 30.42 -27.38 -11.59
CA ARG A 361 29.84 -26.05 -11.50
C ARG A 361 30.93 -24.98 -11.36
N GLN A 362 31.15 -24.22 -12.43
CA GLN A 362 32.00 -23.03 -12.44
C GLN A 362 31.15 -21.76 -12.35
N PHE A 363 31.77 -20.66 -11.93
CA PHE A 363 31.12 -19.35 -12.06
C PHE A 363 31.21 -18.89 -13.51
N PHE A 364 30.21 -18.14 -13.98
CA PHE A 364 30.14 -17.62 -15.34
C PHE A 364 30.49 -16.13 -15.40
N THR A 365 30.94 -15.67 -16.57
CA THR A 365 31.33 -14.28 -16.81
C THR A 365 30.11 -13.40 -17.09
N TYR A 366 30.30 -12.08 -16.99
CA TYR A 366 29.24 -11.13 -17.33
C TYR A 366 28.84 -11.21 -18.81
N GLU A 367 29.77 -11.54 -19.71
CA GLU A 367 29.49 -11.73 -21.14
C GLU A 367 28.61 -12.96 -21.38
N GLN A 368 28.87 -14.08 -20.70
CA GLN A 368 28.03 -15.28 -20.76
C GLN A 368 26.61 -15.00 -20.25
N PHE A 369 26.50 -14.20 -19.18
CA PHE A 369 25.20 -13.76 -18.68
C PHE A 369 24.44 -12.93 -19.72
N LEU A 370 25.09 -11.95 -20.36
CA LEU A 370 24.45 -11.12 -21.39
C LEU A 370 24.04 -11.94 -22.61
N ALA A 371 24.86 -12.90 -23.05
CA ALA A 371 24.53 -13.79 -24.15
C ALA A 371 23.27 -14.63 -23.85
N TYR A 372 23.14 -15.12 -22.62
CA TYR A 372 21.95 -15.85 -22.20
C TYR A 372 20.71 -14.94 -22.13
N LEU A 373 20.82 -13.72 -21.61
CA LEU A 373 19.72 -12.75 -21.64
C LEU A 373 19.27 -12.44 -23.07
N GLN A 374 20.21 -12.35 -24.02
CA GLN A 374 19.90 -12.17 -25.43
C GLN A 374 19.16 -13.39 -26.00
N ALA A 375 19.61 -14.61 -25.69
CA ALA A 375 18.93 -15.84 -26.11
C ALA A 375 17.49 -15.94 -25.55
N LEU A 376 17.28 -15.51 -24.30
CA LEU A 376 15.94 -15.41 -23.71
C LEU A 376 15.05 -14.39 -24.43
N HIS A 377 15.63 -13.28 -24.91
CA HIS A 377 14.90 -12.29 -25.70
C HIS A 377 14.52 -12.83 -27.08
N GLU A 378 15.45 -13.51 -27.76
CA GLU A 378 15.27 -14.06 -29.12
C GLU A 378 14.29 -15.24 -29.17
N THR A 379 14.19 -16.03 -28.10
CA THR A 379 13.24 -17.16 -27.99
C THR A 379 11.77 -16.71 -27.80
N GLY A 380 11.55 -15.42 -27.54
CA GLY A 380 10.23 -14.79 -27.50
C GLY A 380 9.66 -14.59 -26.09
N PRO A 381 8.66 -13.69 -25.93
CA PRO A 381 8.22 -13.17 -24.65
C PRO A 381 7.50 -14.18 -23.75
N GLU A 382 7.19 -15.39 -24.24
CA GLU A 382 6.49 -16.45 -23.51
C GLU A 382 7.40 -17.64 -23.15
N TYR A 383 8.69 -17.59 -23.51
CA TYR A 383 9.62 -18.70 -23.30
C TYR A 383 9.76 -19.09 -21.83
N TRP A 384 9.64 -18.13 -20.91
CA TRP A 384 9.66 -18.34 -19.47
C TRP A 384 8.59 -19.33 -18.97
N ARG A 385 7.48 -19.54 -19.71
CA ARG A 385 6.45 -20.53 -19.37
C ARG A 385 6.97 -21.95 -19.36
N ASN A 386 8.09 -22.20 -20.06
CA ASN A 386 8.74 -23.49 -20.13
C ASN A 386 9.75 -23.71 -18.99
N LEU A 387 10.11 -22.67 -18.21
CA LEU A 387 11.11 -22.74 -17.15
C LEU A 387 10.59 -23.47 -15.91
N ILE A 388 11.09 -24.65 -15.60
CA ILE A 388 10.55 -25.45 -14.49
C ILE A 388 11.24 -25.04 -13.18
N TYR A 389 10.51 -24.97 -12.07
CA TYR A 389 11.14 -24.83 -10.76
C TYR A 389 11.85 -26.11 -10.39
N ILE A 390 13.08 -26.01 -9.91
CA ILE A 390 13.83 -27.17 -9.44
C ILE A 390 13.24 -27.62 -8.10
N LEU A 391 12.47 -28.71 -8.13
CA LEU A 391 11.93 -29.39 -6.95
C LEU A 391 12.77 -30.61 -6.57
N GLU A 392 13.50 -31.17 -7.53
CA GLU A 392 14.37 -32.34 -7.41
C GLU A 392 15.73 -32.05 -8.03
N PRO A 393 16.83 -32.67 -7.56
CA PRO A 393 18.17 -32.44 -8.10
C PRO A 393 18.21 -32.77 -9.60
N VAL A 394 18.63 -31.80 -10.40
CA VAL A 394 18.68 -31.96 -11.85
C VAL A 394 19.90 -32.77 -12.25
N LYS A 395 19.71 -33.73 -13.17
CA LYS A 395 20.80 -34.43 -13.84
C LYS A 395 21.50 -33.49 -14.83
N CYS A 396 22.39 -32.64 -14.33
CA CYS A 396 23.29 -31.86 -15.17
C CYS A 396 24.56 -32.65 -15.52
N CYS A 397 25.15 -32.40 -16.69
CA CYS A 397 26.39 -33.03 -17.17
C CYS A 397 26.30 -34.51 -17.57
N GLU A 398 25.11 -35.05 -17.90
CA GLU A 398 25.05 -36.33 -18.61
C GLU A 398 25.71 -36.14 -19.99
N ARG A 399 26.85 -36.80 -20.21
CA ARG A 399 27.49 -36.83 -21.54
C ARG A 399 26.44 -37.33 -22.54
N PRO A 400 26.25 -36.70 -23.70
CA PRO A 400 25.55 -37.39 -24.78
C PRO A 400 26.30 -38.69 -25.03
N SER A 401 25.61 -39.82 -24.85
CA SER A 401 26.08 -41.11 -25.34
C SER A 401 26.34 -40.92 -26.83
N ALA A 402 27.61 -40.98 -27.22
CA ALA A 402 28.00 -41.03 -28.61
C ALA A 402 27.55 -42.39 -29.15
N ASP A 403 26.40 -42.40 -29.84
CA ASP A 403 26.01 -43.45 -30.78
C ASP A 403 26.11 -42.91 -32.20
#